data_AF-A0AA38J182-F1
#
_entry.id   AF-A0AA38J182-F1
#
_cell.length_a   1.000
_cell.length_b   1.000
_cell.length_c   1.000
_cell.angle_alpha   90.00
_cell.angle_beta   90.00
_cell.angle_gamma   90.00
#
_symmetry.space_group_name_H-M   'P 1'
#
loop_
_entity.id
_entity.type
_entity.pdbx_description
1 polymer ?
#
loop_
_entity_poly.entity_id
_entity_poly.type
_entity_poly.pdbx_seq_one_letter_code
_entity_poly.pdbx_strand_id
1 'polypeptide(L)'
;MVETGLGDAYVPHVVDNEEVDCYNYFAPEIKSKEVFSLILPPPNITGTLHLGHALTTTIQDVIVRWKRMEGVECVWVPGIDHAGIATQVVVEKQLWKEKRQSRHDVGREAFEERVWKWKDEKGRVIENQLRRLGASLDWNRKVFTMDPTQSREVTKAFIELFDSGLIYRADHLVNWSCSLQSAISDIEVDHVEVDGPTPIPLETNTVANISRGVLNWLGDAYVPHVVDNEEVDCYNYFAPEIKSKEVFSLILPPPNITGTLHLGHALTTTIQDVIVRWKRMEGVECVWVPGIDHAGIATQVVVEKQLWKEKRQSRHDVGREAFEERVWKWKDEKGRVIENQLRRLGASLDWNRKVFTMDPTQSREVTKAFIELFDSGLIYRADHLVNWSCSLQSAISDIEVDHVEVDGPTPIPVPNYDRPIEFGTLTYFAYKLHNSEEEIVVATTRPETMLGDVAVAVNPRDDRYARYIGRYLWHPFRAETIPVIGDDSVEPDFGTVATKPEWCILRAVVDKSCCGLGFVTE
;
A
#
# COMPACT_ATOMS: atom_id res chain seq x y z
N MET A 1 41.14 0.03 3.10
CA MET A 1 39.96 0.73 2.58
C MET A 1 38.91 -0.34 2.39
N VAL A 2 37.90 -0.35 3.26
CA VAL A 2 36.80 -1.32 3.20
C VAL A 2 35.80 -0.75 2.20
N GLU A 3 35.55 -1.48 1.13
CA GLU A 3 34.54 -1.16 0.12
C GLU A 3 33.16 -1.15 0.78
N THR A 4 32.55 0.03 0.89
CA THR A 4 31.15 0.17 1.28
C THR A 4 30.29 -0.08 0.05
N GLY A 5 29.69 -1.27 -0.03
CA GLY A 5 28.70 -1.66 -1.04
C GLY A 5 27.40 -0.86 -0.90
N LEU A 6 27.43 0.42 -1.25
CA LEU A 6 26.28 1.33 -1.29
C LEU A 6 25.69 1.46 -2.71
N GLY A 7 26.05 0.56 -3.62
CA GLY A 7 25.67 0.60 -5.04
C GLY A 7 24.47 -0.26 -5.42
N ASP A 8 24.10 -1.25 -4.62
CA ASP A 8 22.94 -2.10 -4.91
C ASP A 8 21.68 -1.49 -4.27
N ALA A 9 20.61 -1.39 -5.05
CA ALA A 9 19.32 -0.91 -4.58
C ALA A 9 18.95 -1.61 -3.27
N TYR A 10 18.38 -0.88 -2.30
CA TYR A 10 17.87 -1.49 -1.08
C TYR A 10 16.81 -2.54 -1.48
N VAL A 11 17.17 -3.83 -1.38
CA VAL A 11 16.29 -4.95 -1.66
C VAL A 11 15.78 -5.47 -0.31
N PRO A 12 14.57 -5.09 0.15
CA PRO A 12 14.12 -5.37 1.52
C PRO A 12 14.15 -6.87 1.83
N HIS A 13 13.80 -7.72 0.86
CA HIS A 13 13.71 -9.16 1.07
C HIS A 13 15.07 -9.88 1.25
N VAL A 14 16.19 -9.26 0.88
CA VAL A 14 17.53 -9.87 1.08
C VAL A 14 18.08 -9.49 2.46
N VAL A 15 17.86 -8.25 2.88
CA VAL A 15 18.33 -7.72 4.17
C VAL A 15 17.44 -8.17 5.33
N ASP A 16 16.12 -8.26 5.13
CA ASP A 16 15.15 -8.64 6.19
C ASP A 16 15.05 -10.18 6.41
N ASN A 17 15.65 -11.00 5.53
CA ASN A 17 15.63 -12.47 5.64
C ASN A 17 16.88 -13.07 6.28
N GLU A 18 17.95 -12.30 6.49
CA GLU A 18 19.00 -12.73 7.40
C GLU A 18 18.43 -12.66 8.82
N GLU A 19 18.23 -13.82 9.47
CA GLU A 19 17.90 -13.93 10.89
C GLU A 19 19.04 -13.35 11.73
N VAL A 20 19.17 -12.03 11.76
CA VAL A 20 19.94 -11.36 12.79
C VAL A 20 19.13 -11.53 14.07
N ASP A 21 19.66 -12.30 15.03
CA ASP A 21 19.09 -12.50 16.37
C ASP A 21 19.18 -11.20 17.21
N CYS A 22 18.68 -10.09 16.66
CA CYS A 22 18.59 -8.79 17.31
C CYS A 22 17.34 -8.67 18.19
N TYR A 23 16.52 -9.73 18.27
CA TYR A 23 15.23 -9.67 18.97
C TYR A 23 15.38 -9.48 20.48
N ASN A 24 16.47 -9.92 21.10
CA ASN A 24 16.71 -9.68 22.52
C ASN A 24 17.38 -8.32 22.82
N TYR A 25 17.60 -7.48 21.80
CA TYR A 25 18.21 -6.16 21.97
C TYR A 25 17.32 -5.19 22.77
N PHE A 26 16.00 -5.35 22.69
CA PHE A 26 15.03 -4.42 23.29
C PHE A 26 14.50 -4.88 24.66
N ALA A 27 15.35 -5.52 25.46
CA ALA A 27 15.02 -6.00 26.80
C ALA A 27 15.80 -5.21 27.88
N PRO A 28 15.34 -4.02 28.30
CA PRO A 28 16.08 -3.20 29.25
C PRO A 28 16.08 -3.83 30.66
N GLU A 29 17.26 -3.83 31.29
CA GLU A 29 17.38 -3.88 32.74
C GLU A 29 16.87 -2.55 33.30
N ILE A 30 15.73 -2.56 33.98
CA ILE A 30 15.12 -1.35 34.54
C ILE A 30 15.99 -0.88 35.72
N LYS A 31 16.65 0.26 35.57
CA LYS A 31 17.51 0.88 36.60
C LYS A 31 16.94 2.20 37.11
N SER A 32 16.09 2.85 36.31
CA SER A 32 15.42 4.10 36.63
C SER A 32 14.15 3.89 37.47
N LYS A 33 13.75 4.93 38.21
CA LYS A 33 12.41 5.00 38.86
C LYS A 33 11.30 5.40 37.88
N GLU A 34 11.66 6.14 36.82
CA GLU A 34 10.72 6.55 35.77
C GLU A 34 10.99 5.72 34.52
N VAL A 35 9.94 5.02 34.07
CA VAL A 35 9.96 4.11 32.91
C VAL A 35 8.81 4.48 32.00
N PHE A 36 9.08 4.59 30.70
CA PHE A 36 8.03 4.71 29.71
C PHE A 36 7.50 3.31 29.38
N SER A 37 6.28 3.00 29.80
CA SER A 37 5.66 1.71 29.52
C SER A 37 4.52 1.88 28.52
N LEU A 38 4.51 1.01 27.51
CA LEU A 38 3.39 0.91 26.58
C LEU A 38 2.82 -0.51 26.68
N ILE A 39 1.56 -0.60 27.07
CA ILE A 39 0.82 -1.87 27.14
C ILE A 39 -0.13 -1.88 25.94
N LEU A 40 0.13 -2.80 25.01
CA LEU A 40 -0.76 -3.09 23.90
C LEU A 40 -2.13 -3.55 24.45
N PRO A 41 -3.29 -3.13 23.92
CA PRO A 41 -4.41 -4.06 23.90
C PRO A 41 -3.92 -5.26 23.09
N PRO A 42 -3.73 -6.43 23.71
CA PRO A 42 -3.09 -7.52 23.02
C PRO A 42 -4.02 -8.03 21.93
N PRO A 43 -3.51 -8.39 20.73
CA PRO A 43 -4.36 -8.91 19.67
C PRO A 43 -5.11 -10.15 20.15
N ASN A 44 -6.41 -10.19 19.81
CA ASN A 44 -7.25 -11.35 20.06
C ASN A 44 -6.72 -12.56 19.28
N ILE A 45 -6.72 -13.73 19.90
CA ILE A 45 -6.27 -14.97 19.27
C ILE A 45 -7.36 -15.54 18.32
N THR A 46 -7.99 -14.70 17.51
CA THR A 46 -9.06 -15.09 16.59
C THR A 46 -8.57 -15.29 15.15
N GLY A 47 -7.31 -14.94 14.83
CA GLY A 47 -6.76 -15.05 13.48
C GLY A 47 -5.33 -14.53 13.32
N THR A 48 -5.03 -14.01 12.13
CA THR A 48 -3.75 -13.37 11.79
C THR A 48 -3.84 -11.86 11.97
N LEU A 49 -2.70 -11.18 12.14
CA LEU A 49 -2.65 -9.73 12.13
C LEU A 49 -3.13 -9.18 10.78
N HIS A 50 -3.95 -8.15 10.84
CA HIS A 50 -4.41 -7.38 9.68
C HIS A 50 -3.75 -5.99 9.66
N LEU A 51 -3.99 -5.21 8.60
CA LEU A 51 -3.36 -3.89 8.41
C LEU A 51 -3.51 -2.95 9.62
N GLY A 52 -4.67 -2.93 10.26
CA GLY A 52 -4.87 -2.16 11.50
C GLY A 52 -3.89 -2.51 12.64
N HIS A 53 -3.56 -3.79 12.82
CA HIS A 53 -2.56 -4.19 13.82
C HIS A 53 -1.15 -3.77 13.41
N ALA A 54 -0.78 -3.91 12.13
CA ALA A 54 0.50 -3.44 11.62
C ALA A 54 0.66 -1.94 11.87
N LEU A 55 -0.37 -1.15 11.54
CA LEU A 55 -0.40 0.29 11.76
C LEU A 55 -0.22 0.67 13.24
N THR A 56 -1.05 0.11 14.13
CA THR A 56 -0.98 0.42 15.56
C THR A 56 0.38 0.03 16.14
N THR A 57 0.91 -1.13 15.73
CA THR A 57 2.24 -1.59 16.16
C THR A 57 3.32 -0.63 15.67
N THR A 58 3.29 -0.19 14.42
CA THR A 58 4.28 0.74 13.87
C THR A 58 4.25 2.10 14.59
N ILE A 59 3.07 2.65 14.85
CA ILE A 59 2.95 3.94 15.58
C ILE A 59 3.56 3.80 16.98
N GLN A 60 3.22 2.74 17.70
CA GLN A 60 3.77 2.47 19.02
C GLN A 60 5.29 2.25 18.98
N ASP A 61 5.79 1.51 17.98
CA ASP A 61 7.21 1.28 17.77
C ASP A 61 7.98 2.60 17.57
N VAL A 62 7.44 3.50 16.74
CA VAL A 62 8.03 4.83 16.52
C VAL A 62 8.10 5.62 17.83
N ILE A 63 7.01 5.65 18.61
CA ILE A 63 6.98 6.36 19.90
C ILE A 63 8.00 5.76 20.88
N VAL A 64 8.05 4.44 21.01
CA VAL A 64 8.96 3.75 21.93
C VAL A 64 10.41 3.96 21.51
N ARG A 65 10.73 3.87 20.21
CA ARG A 65 12.07 4.16 19.69
C ARG A 65 12.45 5.62 19.93
N TRP A 66 11.54 6.56 19.72
CA TRP A 66 11.74 7.97 20.03
C TRP A 66 12.07 8.19 21.51
N LYS A 67 11.28 7.61 22.44
CA LYS A 67 11.58 7.69 23.87
C LYS A 67 12.91 7.05 24.25
N ARG A 68 13.29 5.93 23.62
CA ARG A 68 14.62 5.34 23.80
C ARG A 68 15.73 6.28 23.31
N MET A 69 15.54 6.96 22.19
CA MET A 69 16.50 7.95 21.65
C MET A 69 16.63 9.18 22.57
N GLU A 70 15.59 9.55 23.31
CA GLU A 70 15.66 10.56 24.38
C GLU A 70 16.41 10.10 25.65
N GLY A 71 16.85 8.83 25.69
CA GLY A 71 17.53 8.22 26.83
C GLY A 71 16.58 7.69 27.91
N VAL A 72 15.27 7.61 27.64
CA VAL A 72 14.28 7.07 28.57
C VAL A 72 14.27 5.54 28.51
N GLU A 73 14.29 4.89 29.68
CA GLU A 73 14.09 3.44 29.76
C GLU A 73 12.66 3.09 29.33
N CYS A 74 12.52 2.29 28.28
CA CYS A 74 11.21 1.97 27.70
C CYS A 74 10.88 0.48 27.77
N VAL A 75 9.74 0.15 28.36
CA VAL A 75 9.22 -1.22 28.48
C VAL A 75 7.99 -1.36 27.59
N TRP A 76 8.17 -2.01 26.44
CA TRP A 76 7.06 -2.32 25.51
C TRP A 76 6.89 -3.82 25.43
N VAL A 77 5.82 -4.32 26.02
CA VAL A 77 5.63 -5.75 26.29
C VAL A 77 4.75 -6.40 25.22
N PRO A 78 5.19 -7.51 24.59
CA PRO A 78 4.35 -8.29 23.71
C PRO A 78 3.34 -9.12 24.53
N GLY A 79 2.10 -9.20 24.04
CA GLY A 79 1.12 -10.10 24.62
C GLY A 79 0.01 -10.49 23.65
N ILE A 80 -0.82 -11.44 24.07
CA ILE A 80 -1.98 -11.95 23.34
C ILE A 80 -3.19 -12.02 24.27
N ASP A 81 -4.38 -11.77 23.73
CA ASP A 81 -5.64 -11.84 24.49
C ASP A 81 -6.42 -13.12 24.18
N HIS A 82 -6.85 -13.82 25.22
CA HIS A 82 -7.78 -14.94 25.11
C HIS A 82 -9.09 -14.53 24.43
N ALA A 83 -9.56 -13.29 24.61
CA ALA A 83 -10.75 -12.76 23.96
C ALA A 83 -12.04 -13.61 24.16
N GLY A 84 -12.10 -14.36 25.28
CA GLY A 84 -13.23 -15.17 25.74
C GLY A 84 -14.08 -15.81 24.65
N ILE A 85 -15.28 -15.26 24.45
CA ILE A 85 -16.33 -15.72 23.53
C ILE A 85 -15.84 -15.73 22.07
N ALA A 86 -15.05 -14.74 21.65
CA ALA A 86 -14.60 -14.64 20.27
C ALA A 86 -13.71 -15.84 19.88
N THR A 87 -12.81 -16.25 20.78
CA THR A 87 -11.99 -17.45 20.59
C THR A 87 -12.84 -18.72 20.60
N GLN A 88 -13.81 -18.82 21.51
CA GLN A 88 -14.75 -19.95 21.53
C GLN A 88 -15.46 -20.11 20.18
N VAL A 89 -16.03 -19.03 19.63
CA VAL A 89 -16.75 -19.05 18.35
C VAL A 89 -15.86 -19.50 17.19
N VAL A 90 -14.60 -19.08 17.16
CA VAL A 90 -13.67 -19.48 16.10
C VAL A 90 -13.29 -20.96 16.20
N VAL A 91 -13.03 -21.44 17.41
CA VAL A 91 -12.69 -22.86 17.66
C VAL A 91 -13.88 -23.77 17.39
N GLU A 92 -15.11 -23.35 17.70
CA GLU A 92 -16.35 -24.05 17.33
C GLU A 92 -16.53 -24.12 15.81
N LYS A 93 -16.33 -23.01 15.09
CA LYS A 93 -16.38 -22.99 13.61
C LYS A 93 -15.36 -23.96 13.02
N GLN A 94 -14.18 -24.06 13.59
CA GLN A 94 -13.17 -25.04 13.17
C GLN A 94 -13.59 -26.47 13.50
N LEU A 95 -14.14 -26.73 14.70
CA LEU A 95 -14.67 -28.05 15.08
C LEU A 95 -15.74 -28.53 14.10
N TRP A 96 -16.65 -27.63 13.73
CA TRP A 96 -17.70 -27.92 12.77
C TRP A 96 -17.13 -28.22 11.38
N LYS A 97 -16.14 -27.46 10.92
CA LYS A 97 -15.49 -27.69 9.61
C LYS A 97 -14.77 -29.03 9.55
N GLU A 98 -14.05 -29.42 10.60
CA GLU A 98 -13.22 -30.63 10.60
C GLU A 98 -14.03 -31.91 10.87
N LYS A 99 -14.95 -31.85 11.84
CA LYS A 99 -15.61 -33.05 12.39
C LYS A 99 -17.13 -32.98 12.38
N ARG A 100 -17.74 -31.86 11.98
CA ARG A 100 -19.20 -31.63 12.07
C ARG A 100 -19.76 -31.88 13.48
N GLN A 101 -18.96 -31.55 14.49
CA GLN A 101 -19.30 -31.68 15.91
C GLN A 101 -19.45 -30.29 16.55
N SER A 102 -20.33 -30.19 17.55
CA SER A 102 -20.49 -29.03 18.41
C SER A 102 -19.62 -29.15 19.67
N ARG A 103 -19.45 -28.04 20.41
CA ARG A 103 -18.76 -28.05 21.72
C ARG A 103 -19.39 -29.00 22.74
N HIS A 104 -20.70 -29.27 22.61
CA HIS A 104 -21.43 -30.16 23.51
C HIS A 104 -21.12 -31.64 23.23
N ASP A 105 -20.77 -31.98 21.99
CA ASP A 105 -20.47 -33.36 21.59
C ASP A 105 -19.09 -33.83 22.06
N VAL A 106 -18.14 -32.91 22.21
CA VAL A 106 -16.76 -33.20 22.64
C VAL A 106 -16.56 -33.10 24.15
N GLY A 107 -17.46 -32.40 24.86
CA GLY A 107 -17.33 -32.15 26.30
C GLY A 107 -16.38 -30.99 26.63
N ARG A 108 -16.55 -30.43 27.83
CA ARG A 108 -15.86 -29.20 28.27
C ARG A 108 -14.34 -29.32 28.29
N GLU A 109 -13.80 -30.36 28.92
CA GLU A 109 -12.36 -30.53 29.10
C GLU A 109 -11.62 -30.67 27.76
N ALA A 110 -12.14 -31.51 26.86
CA ALA A 110 -11.58 -31.68 25.52
C ALA A 110 -11.70 -30.42 24.66
N PHE A 111 -12.76 -29.63 24.85
CA PHE A 111 -12.91 -28.34 24.19
C PHE A 111 -11.89 -27.31 24.71
N GLU A 112 -11.70 -27.23 26.03
CA GLU A 112 -10.69 -26.35 26.64
C GLU A 112 -9.27 -26.70 26.17
N GLU A 113 -8.90 -27.99 26.12
CA GLU A 113 -7.61 -28.43 25.57
C GLU A 113 -7.41 -27.96 24.12
N ARG A 114 -8.47 -27.99 23.31
CA ARG A 114 -8.42 -27.54 21.92
C ARG A 114 -8.29 -26.03 21.79
N VAL A 115 -8.91 -25.26 22.69
CA VAL A 115 -8.74 -23.80 22.78
C VAL A 115 -7.28 -23.46 23.13
N TRP A 116 -6.67 -24.18 24.07
CA TRP A 116 -5.25 -24.00 24.41
C TRP A 116 -4.33 -24.31 23.24
N LYS A 117 -4.59 -25.41 22.51
CA LYS A 117 -3.84 -25.74 21.29
C LYS A 117 -3.97 -24.65 20.22
N TRP A 118 -5.18 -24.14 20.01
CA TRP A 118 -5.43 -23.03 19.09
C TRP A 118 -4.65 -21.77 19.50
N LYS A 119 -4.63 -21.45 20.80
CA LYS A 119 -3.85 -20.33 21.34
C LYS A 119 -2.37 -20.47 21.04
N ASP A 120 -1.78 -21.65 21.18
CA ASP A 120 -0.36 -21.85 20.90
C ASP A 120 -0.03 -21.76 19.41
N GLU A 121 -0.88 -22.33 18.54
CA GLU A 121 -0.70 -22.26 17.09
C GLU A 121 -0.84 -20.83 16.57
N LYS A 122 -1.94 -20.14 16.91
CA LYS A 122 -2.21 -18.78 16.42
C LYS A 122 -1.38 -17.72 17.13
N GLY A 123 -1.09 -17.91 18.42
CA GLY A 123 -0.16 -17.06 19.16
C GLY A 123 1.21 -17.00 18.49
N ARG A 124 1.76 -18.15 18.08
CA ARG A 124 3.03 -18.20 17.33
C ARG A 124 2.96 -17.46 15.99
N VAL A 125 1.84 -17.57 15.27
CA VAL A 125 1.67 -16.84 14.00
C VAL A 125 1.70 -15.34 14.24
N ILE A 126 0.95 -14.85 15.24
CA ILE A 126 0.92 -13.43 15.61
C ILE A 126 2.32 -12.95 16.03
N GLU A 127 3.01 -13.71 16.88
CA GLU A 127 4.38 -13.37 17.31
C GLU A 127 5.34 -13.29 16.11
N ASN A 128 5.29 -14.26 15.20
CA ASN A 128 6.13 -14.26 14.01
C ASN A 128 5.81 -13.09 13.07
N GLN A 129 4.54 -12.71 12.95
CA GLN A 129 4.15 -11.53 12.18
C GLN A 129 4.69 -10.24 12.81
N LEU A 130 4.58 -10.08 14.13
CA LEU A 130 5.15 -8.92 14.85
C LEU A 130 6.69 -8.87 14.73
N ARG A 131 7.37 -10.02 14.76
CA ARG A 131 8.82 -10.11 14.54
C ARG A 131 9.21 -9.70 13.13
N ARG A 132 8.50 -10.20 12.12
CA ARG A 132 8.71 -9.83 10.71
C ARG A 132 8.42 -8.36 10.43
N LEU A 133 7.55 -7.73 11.20
CA LEU A 133 7.32 -6.28 11.15
C LEU A 133 8.49 -5.48 11.77
N GLY A 134 9.44 -6.12 12.45
CA GLY A 134 10.56 -5.45 13.12
C GLY A 134 10.17 -4.74 14.41
N ALA A 135 9.07 -5.13 15.05
CA ALA A 135 8.57 -4.49 16.27
C ALA A 135 9.60 -4.58 17.42
N SER A 136 9.98 -3.44 18.00
CA SER A 136 10.99 -3.34 19.06
C SER A 136 10.47 -3.70 20.46
N LEU A 137 9.73 -4.80 20.53
CA LEU A 137 9.11 -5.36 21.73
C LEU A 137 10.14 -6.07 22.61
N ASP A 138 9.88 -6.10 23.92
CA ASP A 138 10.63 -6.88 24.88
C ASP A 138 10.16 -8.35 24.86
N TRP A 139 10.77 -9.13 23.98
CA TRP A 139 10.42 -10.54 23.78
C TRP A 139 10.71 -11.44 24.98
N ASN A 140 11.42 -10.95 26.01
CA ASN A 140 11.66 -11.69 27.25
C ASN A 140 10.49 -11.59 28.24
N ARG A 141 9.60 -10.61 28.06
CA ARG A 141 8.50 -10.30 29.00
C ARG A 141 7.12 -10.63 28.43
N LYS A 142 6.99 -11.66 27.60
CA LYS A 142 5.70 -12.05 26.98
C LYS A 142 4.61 -12.28 28.02
N VAL A 143 3.43 -11.74 27.78
CA VAL A 143 2.25 -11.91 28.66
C VAL A 143 1.05 -12.46 27.92
N PHE A 144 0.26 -13.27 28.61
CA PHE A 144 -1.06 -13.71 28.18
C PHE A 144 -2.11 -13.32 29.21
N THR A 145 -3.31 -12.93 28.77
CA THR A 145 -4.34 -12.39 29.67
C THR A 145 -4.80 -13.38 30.74
N MET A 146 -4.65 -14.69 30.52
CA MET A 146 -4.96 -15.72 31.53
C MET A 146 -3.73 -16.25 32.28
N ASP A 147 -2.58 -15.58 32.22
CA ASP A 147 -1.43 -15.99 33.02
C ASP A 147 -1.79 -15.95 34.52
N PRO A 148 -1.27 -16.89 35.35
CA PRO A 148 -1.62 -16.95 36.77
C PRO A 148 -1.34 -15.65 37.53
N THR A 149 -0.26 -14.94 37.17
CA THR A 149 0.10 -13.65 37.76
C THR A 149 -0.94 -12.58 37.42
N GLN A 150 -1.31 -12.44 36.14
CA GLN A 150 -2.32 -11.48 35.69
C GLN A 150 -3.68 -11.76 36.33
N SER A 151 -4.10 -13.03 36.32
CA SER A 151 -5.36 -13.48 36.91
C SER A 151 -5.44 -13.17 38.41
N ARG A 152 -4.31 -13.30 39.13
CA ARG A 152 -4.22 -12.95 40.54
C ARG A 152 -4.40 -11.45 40.77
N GLU A 153 -3.78 -10.59 39.97
CA GLU A 153 -3.93 -9.14 40.10
C GLU A 153 -5.36 -8.69 39.73
N VAL A 154 -5.97 -9.28 38.69
CA VAL A 154 -7.39 -9.04 38.37
C VAL A 154 -8.29 -9.46 39.53
N THR A 155 -8.01 -10.61 40.16
CA THR A 155 -8.78 -11.07 41.33
C THR A 155 -8.64 -10.11 42.51
N LYS A 156 -7.44 -9.58 42.76
CA LYS A 156 -7.24 -8.56 43.81
C LYS A 156 -8.03 -7.29 43.51
N ALA A 157 -7.93 -6.77 42.28
CA ALA A 157 -8.69 -5.59 41.86
C ALA A 157 -10.20 -5.81 42.01
N PHE A 158 -10.70 -7.00 41.66
CA PHE A 158 -12.09 -7.39 41.88
C PHE A 158 -12.47 -7.34 43.37
N ILE A 159 -11.63 -7.90 44.25
CA ILE A 159 -11.87 -7.87 45.70
C ILE A 159 -11.87 -6.44 46.23
N GLU A 160 -10.91 -5.60 45.81
CA GLU A 160 -10.84 -4.20 46.22
C GLU A 160 -12.08 -3.41 45.78
N LEU A 161 -12.53 -3.62 44.54
CA LEU A 161 -13.76 -3.00 44.02
C LEU A 161 -15.02 -3.51 44.71
N PHE A 162 -15.03 -4.79 45.12
CA PHE A 162 -16.12 -5.36 45.91
C PHE A 162 -16.16 -4.78 47.33
N ASP A 163 -15.00 -4.72 47.99
CA ASP A 163 -14.85 -4.16 49.34
C ASP A 163 -15.18 -2.66 49.37
N SER A 164 -14.91 -1.94 48.27
CA SER A 164 -15.29 -0.54 48.10
C SER A 164 -16.77 -0.33 47.71
N GLY A 165 -17.54 -1.41 47.56
CA GLY A 165 -18.96 -1.38 47.18
C GLY A 165 -19.24 -0.99 45.73
N LEU A 166 -18.22 -0.97 44.85
CA LEU A 166 -18.37 -0.69 43.42
C LEU A 166 -18.81 -1.94 42.64
N ILE A 167 -18.44 -3.13 43.12
CA ILE A 167 -18.97 -4.40 42.65
C ILE A 167 -19.97 -4.92 43.67
N TYR A 168 -21.17 -5.22 43.20
CA TYR A 168 -22.26 -5.75 44.02
C TYR A 168 -23.00 -6.84 43.27
N ARG A 169 -23.75 -7.67 44.02
CA ARG A 169 -24.64 -8.67 43.46
C ARG A 169 -26.08 -8.16 43.58
N ALA A 170 -26.78 -8.07 42.46
CA ALA A 170 -28.19 -7.72 42.40
C ALA A 170 -28.90 -8.52 41.30
N ASP A 171 -30.22 -8.60 41.40
CA ASP A 171 -31.04 -9.10 40.30
C ASP A 171 -31.18 -8.01 39.24
N HIS A 172 -30.77 -8.32 38.00
CA HIS A 172 -30.83 -7.39 36.87
C HIS A 172 -31.27 -8.14 35.61
N LEU A 173 -31.94 -7.44 34.69
CA LEU A 173 -32.23 -7.98 33.37
C LEU A 173 -30.93 -8.03 32.56
N VAL A 174 -30.61 -9.19 31.99
CA VAL A 174 -29.38 -9.37 31.20
C VAL A 174 -29.73 -9.64 29.75
N ASN A 175 -28.88 -9.19 28.83
CA ASN A 175 -28.98 -9.63 27.45
C ASN A 175 -28.61 -11.11 27.39
N TRP A 176 -29.51 -11.94 26.90
CA TRP A 176 -29.29 -13.39 26.80
C TRP A 176 -29.18 -13.80 25.35
N SER A 177 -28.07 -14.44 24.97
CA SER A 177 -27.96 -15.04 23.65
C SER A 177 -28.45 -16.48 23.66
N CYS A 178 -29.46 -16.76 22.84
CA CYS A 178 -29.97 -18.10 22.64
C CYS A 178 -28.97 -19.03 21.93
N SER A 179 -28.08 -18.47 21.09
CA SER A 179 -27.09 -19.25 20.36
C SER A 179 -25.89 -19.61 21.26
N LEU A 180 -25.40 -18.65 22.06
CA LEU A 180 -24.30 -18.88 22.99
C LEU A 180 -24.75 -19.51 24.31
N GLN A 181 -26.05 -19.41 24.63
CA GLN A 181 -26.66 -19.79 25.91
C GLN A 181 -25.95 -19.14 27.09
N SER A 182 -25.66 -17.84 26.96
CA SER A 182 -24.95 -17.06 27.96
C SER A 182 -25.52 -15.64 28.03
N ALA A 183 -25.34 -15.01 29.20
CA ALA A 183 -25.47 -13.57 29.32
C ALA A 183 -24.37 -12.88 28.48
N ILE A 184 -24.74 -11.79 27.82
CA ILE A 184 -23.89 -10.93 27.00
C ILE A 184 -23.91 -9.53 27.61
N SER A 185 -22.77 -8.86 27.59
CA SER A 185 -22.64 -7.49 28.08
C SER A 185 -23.27 -6.47 27.10
N ASP A 186 -23.74 -5.32 27.58
CA ASP A 186 -24.35 -4.30 26.72
C ASP A 186 -23.38 -3.80 25.61
N ILE A 187 -22.07 -3.79 25.86
CA ILE A 187 -21.05 -3.40 24.87
C ILE A 187 -20.87 -4.41 23.73
N GLU A 188 -21.28 -5.66 23.94
CA GLU A 188 -21.21 -6.73 22.92
C GLU A 188 -22.51 -6.82 22.10
N VAL A 189 -23.49 -5.96 22.35
CA VAL A 189 -24.79 -5.93 21.65
C VAL A 189 -24.82 -4.78 20.66
N ASP A 190 -24.85 -5.11 19.37
CA ASP A 190 -25.05 -4.14 18.29
C ASP A 190 -26.55 -3.88 18.04
N HIS A 191 -26.97 -2.62 18.13
CA HIS A 191 -28.35 -2.19 17.86
C HIS A 191 -28.50 -1.69 16.41
N VAL A 192 -29.51 -2.16 15.67
CA VAL A 192 -29.78 -1.72 14.27
C VAL A 192 -31.26 -1.54 13.97
N GLU A 193 -31.62 -0.31 13.61
CA GLU A 193 -33.00 0.09 13.29
C GLU A 193 -33.46 -0.45 11.93
N VAL A 194 -34.70 -0.94 11.86
CA VAL A 194 -35.36 -1.40 10.63
C VAL A 194 -36.69 -0.69 10.49
N ASP A 195 -36.85 0.12 9.44
CA ASP A 195 -38.11 0.79 9.12
C ASP A 195 -39.08 -0.17 8.41
N GLY A 196 -40.22 -0.45 9.05
CA GLY A 196 -41.35 -1.21 8.47
C GLY A 196 -41.35 -2.73 8.75
N PRO A 197 -42.45 -3.42 8.38
CA PRO A 197 -42.63 -4.86 8.65
C PRO A 197 -41.87 -5.69 7.61
N THR A 198 -40.56 -5.58 7.58
CA THR A 198 -39.71 -6.43 6.73
C THR A 198 -39.32 -7.67 7.55
N PRO A 199 -39.55 -8.90 7.07
CA PRO A 199 -39.06 -10.09 7.76
C PRO A 199 -37.54 -10.04 7.84
N ILE A 200 -37.00 -9.95 9.07
CA ILE A 200 -35.56 -10.03 9.32
C ILE A 200 -35.12 -11.47 8.96
N PRO A 201 -34.20 -11.68 8.02
CA PRO A 201 -33.60 -12.99 7.82
C PRO A 201 -32.91 -13.39 9.12
N LEU A 202 -33.19 -14.59 9.63
CA LEU A 202 -32.63 -15.14 10.87
C LEU A 202 -31.09 -15.35 10.85
N GLU A 203 -30.38 -14.76 9.88
CA GLU A 203 -28.94 -14.90 9.68
C GLU A 203 -28.14 -13.61 9.87
N THR A 204 -28.74 -12.49 10.30
CA THR A 204 -27.98 -11.25 10.55
C THR A 204 -28.37 -10.59 11.88
N ASN A 205 -27.42 -10.61 12.82
CA ASN A 205 -27.45 -10.06 14.18
C ASN A 205 -27.57 -8.53 14.21
N THR A 206 -28.75 -7.96 14.02
CA THR A 206 -28.88 -6.49 14.02
C THR A 206 -30.35 -6.09 14.24
N VAL A 207 -30.74 -5.55 15.42
CA VAL A 207 -32.13 -5.08 15.75
C VAL A 207 -32.16 -3.81 16.65
N ALA A 208 -33.23 -3.01 16.48
CA ALA A 208 -33.44 -1.56 16.59
C ALA A 208 -33.28 -0.82 17.93
N ASN A 209 -33.04 0.50 17.82
CA ASN A 209 -33.08 1.50 18.88
C ASN A 209 -34.45 2.19 19.02
N ILE A 210 -34.73 2.68 20.23
CA ILE A 210 -35.90 3.46 20.62
C ILE A 210 -35.44 4.87 20.98
N SER A 211 -36.11 5.88 20.43
CA SER A 211 -35.84 7.29 20.73
C SER A 211 -36.19 7.66 22.18
N ARG A 212 -35.20 8.17 22.92
CA ARG A 212 -35.45 9.09 24.05
C ARG A 212 -34.82 10.43 23.73
N GLY A 213 -35.69 11.42 23.58
CA GLY A 213 -35.29 12.80 23.35
C GLY A 213 -34.77 13.49 24.60
N VAL A 214 -33.85 14.42 24.34
CA VAL A 214 -33.63 15.70 25.01
C VAL A 214 -32.78 15.70 26.31
N LEU A 215 -31.60 16.33 26.16
CA LEU A 215 -30.73 16.95 27.17
C LEU A 215 -30.18 16.07 28.31
N ASN A 216 -29.12 15.32 27.99
CA ASN A 216 -27.99 15.13 28.89
C ASN A 216 -26.71 15.13 28.03
N TRP A 217 -25.84 16.13 28.19
CA TRP A 217 -24.55 16.21 27.46
C TRP A 217 -23.58 15.08 27.87
N LEU A 218 -23.88 14.40 28.98
CA LEU A 218 -23.27 13.16 29.44
C LEU A 218 -24.26 12.02 29.17
N GLY A 219 -24.30 11.53 27.93
CA GLY A 219 -24.98 10.27 27.61
C GLY A 219 -24.26 9.07 28.23
N ASP A 220 -24.91 7.91 28.24
CA ASP A 220 -24.34 6.67 28.79
C ASP A 220 -23.11 6.16 27.99
N ALA A 221 -22.95 6.63 26.74
CA ALA A 221 -21.81 6.32 25.89
C ALA A 221 -21.42 7.54 25.03
N TYR A 222 -20.13 7.60 24.65
CA TYR A 222 -19.63 8.58 23.68
C TYR A 222 -20.20 8.29 22.29
N VAL A 223 -20.84 9.28 21.68
CA VAL A 223 -21.42 9.18 20.34
C VAL A 223 -20.70 10.15 19.41
N PRO A 224 -19.70 9.68 18.62
CA PRO A 224 -18.85 10.56 17.82
C PRO A 224 -19.64 11.46 16.89
N HIS A 225 -20.67 10.94 16.20
CA HIS A 225 -21.46 11.74 15.28
C HIS A 225 -22.30 12.84 15.96
N VAL A 226 -22.46 12.85 17.28
CA VAL A 226 -23.14 13.97 17.98
C VAL A 226 -22.14 15.09 18.28
N VAL A 227 -20.89 14.74 18.56
CA VAL A 227 -19.81 15.67 18.91
C VAL A 227 -19.11 16.22 17.65
N ASP A 228 -18.89 15.35 16.66
CA ASP A 228 -18.11 15.64 15.45
C ASP A 228 -18.96 16.15 14.27
N ASN A 229 -20.31 16.10 14.35
CA ASN A 229 -21.19 16.58 13.26
C ASN A 229 -21.50 18.08 13.35
N GLU A 230 -21.24 18.75 14.46
CA GLU A 230 -21.24 20.21 14.42
C GLU A 230 -20.14 20.58 13.44
N GLU A 231 -20.49 21.23 12.32
CA GLU A 231 -19.52 21.83 11.41
C GLU A 231 -18.71 22.83 12.24
N VAL A 232 -17.64 22.37 12.87
CA VAL A 232 -16.72 23.25 13.57
C VAL A 232 -16.11 24.08 12.45
N ASP A 233 -16.63 25.30 12.29
CA ASP A 233 -16.12 26.33 11.38
C ASP A 233 -14.77 26.84 11.91
N CYS A 234 -13.83 25.91 12.03
CA CYS A 234 -12.43 26.14 12.29
C CYS A 234 -11.71 26.57 11.01
N TYR A 235 -12.44 27.08 10.00
CA TYR A 235 -11.86 27.62 8.79
C TYR A 235 -10.80 28.63 9.23
N ASN A 236 -9.53 28.27 9.01
CA ASN A 236 -8.37 29.09 9.33
C ASN A 236 -8.03 29.29 10.82
N TYR A 237 -8.68 28.58 11.75
CA TYR A 237 -8.39 28.71 13.18
C TYR A 237 -6.92 28.40 13.52
N PHE A 238 -6.30 27.53 12.73
CA PHE A 238 -4.92 27.08 12.90
C PHE A 238 -3.90 27.83 12.04
N ALA A 239 -4.31 28.92 11.38
CA ALA A 239 -3.38 29.76 10.63
C ALA A 239 -2.41 30.46 11.60
N PRO A 240 -1.09 30.30 11.44
CA PRO A 240 -0.12 30.88 12.36
C PRO A 240 0.07 32.39 12.09
N GLU A 241 0.10 33.19 13.15
CA GLU A 241 0.72 34.51 13.10
C GLU A 241 2.23 34.36 13.28
N ILE A 242 2.97 34.26 12.17
CA ILE A 242 4.42 34.03 12.21
C ILE A 242 5.13 35.27 12.79
N LYS A 243 5.71 35.13 14.00
CA LYS A 243 6.49 36.16 14.70
C LYS A 243 7.92 35.69 14.97
N SER A 244 8.15 34.38 14.99
CA SER A 244 9.44 33.74 15.19
C SER A 244 10.26 33.69 13.90
N LYS A 245 11.59 33.56 14.05
CA LYS A 245 12.49 33.20 12.94
C LYS A 245 12.50 31.70 12.65
N GLU A 246 12.21 30.89 13.66
CA GLU A 246 12.14 29.43 13.53
C GLU A 246 10.68 28.99 13.48
N VAL A 247 10.31 28.35 12.38
CA VAL A 247 8.95 27.91 12.07
C VAL A 247 9.02 26.43 11.69
N PHE A 248 8.14 25.63 12.27
CA PHE A 248 7.95 24.26 11.84
C PHE A 248 7.03 24.24 10.62
N SER A 249 7.56 23.88 9.45
CA SER A 249 6.81 23.89 8.19
C SER A 249 6.64 22.49 7.65
N LEU A 250 5.41 22.15 7.25
CA LEU A 250 5.06 20.93 6.54
C LEU A 250 4.18 21.24 5.34
N ILE A 251 4.30 20.41 4.31
CA ILE A 251 3.40 20.41 3.16
C ILE A 251 2.57 19.13 3.27
N LEU A 252 1.25 19.26 3.19
CA LEU A 252 0.38 18.11 2.97
C LEU A 252 0.69 17.57 1.56
N PRO A 253 1.14 16.31 1.40
CA PRO A 253 1.34 15.72 0.09
C PRO A 253 0.06 15.92 -0.73
N PRO A 254 0.12 16.70 -1.82
CA PRO A 254 -1.09 17.21 -2.45
C PRO A 254 -1.86 16.04 -3.07
N PRO A 255 -3.09 15.73 -2.63
CA PRO A 255 -3.90 14.69 -3.25
C PRO A 255 -4.22 15.04 -4.70
N ASN A 256 -4.22 14.02 -5.55
CA ASN A 256 -4.60 14.13 -6.95
C ASN A 256 -6.09 14.46 -7.10
N ILE A 257 -6.46 15.32 -8.04
CA ILE A 257 -7.88 15.62 -8.35
C ILE A 257 -8.62 14.50 -9.08
N THR A 258 -8.15 13.26 -9.03
CA THR A 258 -8.70 12.13 -9.80
C THR A 258 -9.89 11.44 -9.13
N GLY A 259 -10.17 11.72 -7.86
CA GLY A 259 -11.21 11.03 -7.10
C GLY A 259 -11.48 11.61 -5.71
N THR A 260 -11.99 10.76 -4.81
CA THR A 260 -12.19 11.06 -3.39
C THR A 260 -11.03 10.49 -2.56
N LEU A 261 -10.76 11.09 -1.41
CA LEU A 261 -9.76 10.56 -0.48
C LEU A 261 -10.17 9.18 0.03
N HIS A 262 -9.17 8.34 0.25
CA HIS A 262 -9.28 6.97 0.78
C HIS A 262 -8.48 6.83 2.09
N LEU A 263 -8.53 5.66 2.73
CA LEU A 263 -7.91 5.43 4.05
C LEU A 263 -6.42 5.79 4.12
N GLY A 264 -5.64 5.50 3.07
CA GLY A 264 -4.22 5.94 3.01
C GLY A 264 -4.01 7.46 3.13
N HIS A 265 -4.91 8.26 2.56
CA HIS A 265 -4.87 9.73 2.71
C HIS A 265 -5.21 10.14 4.14
N ALA A 266 -6.25 9.51 4.73
CA ALA A 266 -6.63 9.76 6.11
C ALA A 266 -5.45 9.46 7.06
N LEU A 267 -4.79 8.31 6.89
CA LEU A 267 -3.61 7.93 7.66
C LEU A 267 -2.48 8.97 7.57
N THR A 268 -2.07 9.33 6.36
CA THR A 268 -0.99 10.29 6.14
C THR A 268 -1.33 11.65 6.77
N THR A 269 -2.57 12.10 6.58
CA THR A 269 -3.07 13.36 7.15
C THR A 269 -3.07 13.31 8.67
N THR A 270 -3.57 12.22 9.29
CA THR A 270 -3.59 12.07 10.75
C THR A 270 -2.19 12.10 11.35
N ILE A 271 -1.22 11.41 10.74
CA ILE A 271 0.17 11.42 11.24
C ILE A 271 0.74 12.85 11.21
N GLN A 272 0.60 13.55 10.08
CA GLN A 272 1.07 14.93 9.97
C GLN A 272 0.34 15.86 10.96
N ASP A 273 -0.99 15.72 11.09
CA ASP A 273 -1.80 16.53 12.00
C ASP A 273 -1.38 16.36 13.47
N VAL A 274 -1.13 15.13 13.91
CA VAL A 274 -0.64 14.84 15.27
C VAL A 274 0.71 15.52 15.53
N ILE A 275 1.64 15.43 14.57
CA ILE A 275 2.97 16.07 14.68
C ILE A 275 2.82 17.59 14.78
N VAL A 276 1.99 18.18 13.90
CA VAL A 276 1.77 19.63 13.86
C VAL A 276 1.11 20.12 15.16
N ARG A 277 0.08 19.41 15.64
CA ARG A 277 -0.60 19.75 16.90
C ARG A 277 0.36 19.67 18.08
N TRP A 278 1.17 18.61 18.16
CA TRP A 278 2.19 18.47 19.18
C TRP A 278 3.19 19.64 19.15
N LYS A 279 3.72 20.00 17.98
CA LYS A 279 4.63 21.14 17.84
C LYS A 279 3.98 22.48 18.23
N ARG A 280 2.71 22.70 17.89
CA ARG A 280 1.97 23.88 18.36
C ARG A 280 1.82 23.88 19.88
N MET A 281 1.55 22.74 20.49
CA MET A 281 1.45 22.61 21.96
C MET A 281 2.79 22.85 22.67
N GLU A 282 3.93 22.59 22.01
CA GLU A 282 5.27 22.98 22.47
C GLU A 282 5.54 24.49 22.35
N GLY A 283 4.59 25.27 21.81
CA GLY A 283 4.74 26.71 21.57
C GLY A 283 5.49 27.05 20.28
N VAL A 284 5.74 26.07 19.41
CA VAL A 284 6.39 26.29 18.10
C VAL A 284 5.36 26.79 17.09
N GLU A 285 5.70 27.86 16.37
CA GLU A 285 4.88 28.33 15.25
C GLU A 285 4.91 27.31 14.12
N CYS A 286 3.73 26.79 13.74
CA CYS A 286 3.62 25.72 12.76
C CYS A 286 2.83 26.15 11.52
N VAL A 287 3.42 25.98 10.35
CA VAL A 287 2.78 26.19 9.04
C VAL A 287 2.57 24.83 8.38
N TRP A 288 1.31 24.41 8.24
CA TRP A 288 0.99 23.17 7.52
C TRP A 288 0.15 23.50 6.29
N VAL A 289 0.79 23.47 5.13
CA VAL A 289 0.24 23.98 3.87
C VAL A 289 -0.62 22.92 3.19
N PRO A 290 -1.92 23.17 2.94
CA PRO A 290 -2.75 22.31 2.12
C PRO A 290 -2.41 22.52 0.64
N GLY A 291 -2.33 21.42 -0.10
CA GLY A 291 -2.11 21.44 -1.54
C GLY A 291 -3.09 20.52 -2.26
N ILE A 292 -3.29 20.75 -3.55
CA ILE A 292 -4.00 19.84 -4.46
C ILE A 292 -3.15 19.69 -5.72
N ASP A 293 -3.06 18.47 -6.26
CA ASP A 293 -2.30 18.20 -7.48
C ASP A 293 -3.21 18.01 -8.70
N HIS A 294 -2.86 18.68 -9.80
CA HIS A 294 -3.45 18.51 -11.12
C HIS A 294 -3.26 17.11 -11.69
N ALA A 295 -2.22 16.37 -11.27
CA ALA A 295 -1.96 14.98 -11.64
C ALA A 295 -1.90 14.68 -13.15
N GLY A 296 -1.61 15.69 -13.98
CA GLY A 296 -1.42 15.61 -15.44
C GLY A 296 -2.26 14.54 -16.14
N ILE A 297 -1.59 13.46 -16.58
CA ILE A 297 -2.17 12.34 -17.34
C ILE A 297 -3.35 11.69 -16.59
N ALA A 298 -3.24 11.51 -15.28
CA ALA A 298 -4.27 10.83 -14.50
C ALA A 298 -5.60 11.61 -14.51
N THR A 299 -5.54 12.95 -14.40
CA THR A 299 -6.74 13.79 -14.52
C THR A 299 -7.28 13.79 -15.93
N GLN A 300 -6.43 13.88 -16.94
CA GLN A 300 -6.85 13.84 -18.33
C GLN A 300 -7.66 12.56 -18.62
N VAL A 301 -7.15 11.39 -18.23
CA VAL A 301 -7.82 10.10 -18.44
C VAL A 301 -9.18 10.03 -17.73
N VAL A 302 -9.28 10.56 -16.50
CA VAL A 302 -10.54 10.55 -15.74
C VAL A 302 -11.58 11.46 -16.40
N VAL A 303 -11.18 12.66 -16.83
CA VAL A 303 -12.08 13.61 -17.52
C VAL A 303 -12.50 13.08 -18.88
N GLU A 304 -11.61 12.41 -19.63
CA GLU A 304 -11.94 11.74 -20.89
C GLU A 304 -12.94 10.60 -20.70
N LYS A 305 -12.74 9.75 -19.69
CA LYS A 305 -13.69 8.67 -19.35
C LYS A 305 -15.06 9.24 -18.99
N GLN A 306 -15.10 10.34 -18.23
CA GLN A 306 -16.35 11.02 -17.90
C GLN A 306 -17.03 11.60 -19.15
N LEU A 307 -16.27 12.28 -20.02
CA LEU A 307 -16.77 12.84 -21.28
C LEU A 307 -17.35 11.74 -22.18
N TRP A 308 -16.66 10.61 -22.30
CA TRP A 308 -17.13 9.46 -23.05
C TRP A 308 -18.42 8.88 -22.45
N LYS A 309 -18.54 8.84 -21.12
CA LYS A 309 -19.74 8.35 -20.43
C LYS A 309 -20.94 9.27 -20.63
N GLU A 310 -20.74 10.57 -20.58
CA GLU A 310 -21.84 11.55 -20.68
C GLU A 310 -22.27 11.84 -22.11
N LYS A 311 -21.32 11.99 -23.03
CA LYS A 311 -21.56 12.50 -24.38
C LYS A 311 -21.12 11.56 -25.50
N ARG A 312 -20.42 10.45 -25.19
CA ARG A 312 -19.79 9.57 -26.19
C ARG A 312 -18.87 10.35 -27.16
N GLN A 313 -18.19 11.36 -26.64
CA GLN A 313 -17.24 12.20 -27.37
C GLN A 313 -15.83 12.00 -26.82
N SER A 314 -14.83 12.09 -27.69
CA SER A 314 -13.41 12.11 -27.35
C SER A 314 -12.92 13.54 -27.11
N ARG A 315 -11.73 13.69 -26.51
CA ARG A 315 -11.07 15.00 -26.33
C ARG A 315 -10.87 15.75 -27.66
N HIS A 316 -10.69 15.02 -28.76
CA HIS A 316 -10.46 15.57 -30.09
C HIS A 316 -11.75 16.16 -30.68
N ASP A 317 -12.91 15.61 -30.33
CA ASP A 317 -14.20 16.08 -30.82
C ASP A 317 -14.61 17.43 -30.20
N VAL A 318 -14.18 17.69 -28.97
CA VAL A 318 -14.51 18.94 -28.24
C VAL A 318 -13.51 20.06 -28.50
N GLY A 319 -12.27 19.71 -28.86
CA GLY A 319 -11.17 20.66 -29.02
C GLY A 319 -10.51 21.06 -27.69
N ARG A 320 -9.31 21.65 -27.79
CA ARG A 320 -8.42 21.93 -26.65
C ARG A 320 -9.03 22.88 -25.63
N GLU A 321 -9.52 24.04 -26.05
CA GLU A 321 -10.02 25.09 -25.15
C GLU A 321 -11.22 24.59 -24.33
N ALA A 322 -12.19 23.95 -24.98
CA ALA A 322 -13.37 23.41 -24.31
C ALA A 322 -13.02 22.23 -23.38
N PHE A 323 -12.00 21.44 -23.73
CA PHE A 323 -11.51 20.38 -22.86
C PHE A 323 -10.81 20.95 -21.62
N GLU A 324 -9.95 21.97 -21.78
CA GLU A 324 -9.27 22.65 -20.68
C GLU A 324 -10.28 23.30 -19.71
N GLU A 325 -11.31 23.99 -20.20
CA GLU A 325 -12.38 24.55 -19.36
C GLU A 325 -13.05 23.47 -18.50
N ARG A 326 -13.26 22.29 -19.09
CA ARG A 326 -13.87 21.16 -18.40
C ARG A 326 -12.96 20.54 -17.33
N VAL A 327 -11.65 20.48 -17.58
CA VAL A 327 -10.66 20.06 -16.59
C VAL A 327 -10.64 21.02 -15.39
N TRP A 328 -10.72 22.33 -15.64
CA TRP A 328 -10.82 23.33 -14.56
C TRP A 328 -12.10 23.18 -13.74
N LYS A 329 -13.24 22.96 -14.39
CA LYS A 329 -14.50 22.69 -13.70
C LYS A 329 -14.41 21.43 -12.82
N TRP A 330 -13.81 20.36 -13.35
CA TRP A 330 -13.55 19.13 -12.61
C TRP A 330 -12.67 19.36 -11.37
N LYS A 331 -11.59 20.13 -11.54
CA LYS A 331 -10.69 20.53 -10.44
C LYS A 331 -11.46 21.24 -9.32
N ASP A 332 -12.37 22.15 -9.64
CA ASP A 332 -13.11 22.89 -8.62
C ASP A 332 -14.15 22.01 -7.90
N GLU A 333 -14.83 21.12 -8.63
CA GLU A 333 -15.77 20.17 -8.04
C GLU A 333 -15.04 19.18 -7.11
N LYS A 334 -13.96 18.56 -7.58
CA LYS A 334 -13.18 17.58 -6.79
C LYS A 334 -12.39 18.24 -5.67
N GLY A 335 -11.83 19.42 -5.90
CA GLY A 335 -11.13 20.18 -4.88
C GLY A 335 -12.02 20.46 -3.67
N ARG A 336 -13.27 20.88 -3.89
CA ARG A 336 -14.24 21.08 -2.78
C ARG A 336 -14.51 19.79 -2.00
N VAL A 337 -14.64 18.66 -2.69
CA VAL A 337 -14.88 17.36 -2.03
C VAL A 337 -13.68 16.98 -1.16
N ILE A 338 -12.47 17.08 -1.70
CA ILE A 338 -11.22 16.80 -0.96
C ILE A 338 -11.08 17.71 0.25
N GLU A 339 -11.32 19.02 0.08
CA GLU A 339 -11.29 19.99 1.16
C GLU A 339 -12.29 19.63 2.27
N ASN A 340 -13.52 19.26 1.92
CA ASN A 340 -14.54 18.85 2.88
C ASN A 340 -14.16 17.55 3.61
N GLN A 341 -13.52 16.60 2.92
CA GLN A 341 -13.03 15.37 3.56
C GLN A 341 -11.93 15.65 4.58
N LEU A 342 -10.96 16.51 4.24
CA LEU A 342 -9.88 16.92 5.16
C LEU A 342 -10.43 17.71 6.36
N ARG A 343 -11.43 18.57 6.14
CA ARG A 343 -12.13 19.30 7.20
C ARG A 343 -12.86 18.36 8.14
N ARG A 344 -13.61 17.40 7.60
CA ARG A 344 -14.33 16.41 8.39
C ARG A 344 -13.41 15.47 9.18
N LEU A 345 -12.18 15.27 8.71
CA LEU A 345 -11.14 14.56 9.46
C LEU A 345 -10.57 15.40 10.63
N GLY A 346 -10.85 16.70 10.67
CA GLY A 346 -10.30 17.61 11.68
C GLY A 346 -8.85 18.05 11.39
N ALA A 347 -8.40 17.98 10.13
CA ALA A 347 -7.04 18.37 9.77
C ALA A 347 -6.78 19.86 10.03
N SER A 348 -5.78 20.15 10.88
CA SER A 348 -5.46 21.50 11.32
C SER A 348 -4.60 22.29 10.31
N LEU A 349 -5.04 22.34 9.06
CA LEU A 349 -4.33 22.95 7.93
C LEU A 349 -4.44 24.49 7.91
N ASP A 350 -3.42 25.16 7.34
CA ASP A 350 -3.44 26.59 7.04
C ASP A 350 -4.14 26.84 5.69
N TRP A 351 -5.47 26.95 5.73
CA TRP A 351 -6.32 27.10 4.55
C TRP A 351 -6.05 28.40 3.75
N ASN A 352 -5.49 29.45 4.36
CA ASN A 352 -5.08 30.67 3.64
C ASN A 352 -3.98 30.41 2.63
N ARG A 353 -3.13 29.41 2.89
CA ARG A 353 -1.98 29.07 2.07
C ARG A 353 -2.29 27.93 1.10
N LYS A 354 -3.56 27.63 0.84
CA LYS A 354 -3.92 26.57 -0.10
C LYS A 354 -3.27 26.80 -1.47
N VAL A 355 -2.60 25.76 -1.97
CA VAL A 355 -1.92 25.80 -3.26
C VAL A 355 -2.47 24.76 -4.21
N PHE A 356 -2.58 25.11 -5.49
CA PHE A 356 -2.77 24.17 -6.59
C PHE A 356 -1.54 24.17 -7.50
N THR A 357 -1.14 22.99 -7.99
CA THR A 357 0.14 22.85 -8.74
C THR A 357 0.19 23.64 -10.05
N MET A 358 -0.97 24.00 -10.63
CA MET A 358 -1.06 24.85 -11.83
C MET A 358 -1.42 26.32 -11.49
N ASP A 359 -1.35 26.74 -10.23
CA ASP A 359 -1.51 28.15 -9.89
C ASP A 359 -0.38 29.00 -10.51
N PRO A 360 -0.64 30.25 -10.92
CA PRO A 360 0.37 31.09 -11.59
C PRO A 360 1.69 31.20 -10.84
N THR A 361 1.65 31.26 -9.51
CA THR A 361 2.85 31.28 -8.67
C THR A 361 3.64 29.98 -8.81
N GLN A 362 3.00 28.82 -8.68
CA GLN A 362 3.68 27.53 -8.78
C GLN A 362 4.20 27.27 -10.18
N SER A 363 3.43 27.57 -11.23
CA SER A 363 3.88 27.45 -12.61
C SER A 363 5.11 28.33 -12.90
N ARG A 364 5.18 29.52 -12.29
CA ARG A 364 6.36 30.37 -12.39
C ARG A 364 7.58 29.75 -11.72
N GLU A 365 7.43 29.20 -10.51
CA GLU A 365 8.56 28.55 -9.82
C GLU A 365 9.03 27.28 -10.55
N VAL A 366 8.13 26.50 -11.14
CA VAL A 366 8.48 25.35 -12.00
C VAL A 366 9.23 25.82 -13.26
N THR A 367 8.77 26.89 -13.90
CA THR A 367 9.45 27.48 -15.07
C THR A 367 10.85 27.96 -14.71
N LYS A 368 11.00 28.62 -13.55
CA LYS A 368 12.29 29.05 -13.05
C LYS A 368 13.23 27.87 -12.79
N ALA A 369 12.75 26.83 -12.10
CA ALA A 369 13.53 25.62 -11.86
C ALA A 369 13.96 24.94 -13.18
N PHE A 370 13.07 24.89 -14.17
CA PHE A 370 13.41 24.39 -15.50
C PHE A 370 14.54 25.18 -16.16
N ILE A 371 14.48 26.52 -16.11
CA ILE A 371 15.52 27.40 -16.66
C ILE A 371 16.85 27.19 -15.93
N GLU A 372 16.84 27.12 -14.59
CA GLU A 372 18.06 26.89 -13.80
C GLU A 372 18.70 25.52 -14.10
N LEU A 373 17.88 24.47 -14.26
CA LEU A 373 18.34 23.13 -14.62
C LEU A 373 18.83 23.07 -16.09
N PHE A 374 18.24 23.85 -16.98
CA PHE A 374 18.69 23.98 -18.36
C PHE A 374 20.02 24.74 -18.46
N ASP A 375 20.14 25.89 -17.77
CA ASP A 375 21.33 26.73 -17.76
C ASP A 375 22.53 26.01 -17.10
N SER A 376 22.27 25.09 -16.16
CA SER A 376 23.29 24.21 -15.56
C SER A 376 23.63 22.99 -16.42
N GLY A 377 22.98 22.80 -17.57
CA GLY A 377 23.24 21.69 -18.50
C GLY A 377 22.66 20.34 -18.07
N LEU A 378 21.78 20.31 -17.05
CA LEU A 378 21.11 19.09 -16.58
C LEU A 378 19.87 18.73 -17.42
N ILE A 379 19.24 19.73 -18.06
CA ILE A 379 18.15 19.52 -19.03
C ILE A 379 18.71 19.71 -20.44
N TYR A 380 18.45 18.74 -21.31
CA TYR A 380 18.85 18.77 -22.71
C TYR A 380 17.74 18.21 -23.60
N ARG A 381 17.86 18.46 -24.91
CA ARG A 381 16.99 17.88 -25.93
C ARG A 381 17.83 17.00 -26.85
N ALA A 382 17.51 15.72 -26.89
CA ALA A 382 18.14 14.74 -27.78
C ALA A 382 17.09 13.72 -28.23
N ASP A 383 17.38 13.03 -29.34
CA ASP A 383 16.61 11.88 -29.76
C ASP A 383 17.07 10.67 -28.93
N HIS A 384 16.12 10.04 -28.23
CA HIS A 384 16.36 8.90 -27.35
C HIS A 384 15.16 7.95 -27.41
N LEU A 385 15.39 6.67 -27.09
CA LEU A 385 14.29 5.71 -26.90
C LEU A 385 13.47 6.12 -25.68
N VAL A 386 12.15 6.12 -25.82
CA VAL A 386 11.21 6.48 -24.76
C VAL A 386 10.13 5.44 -24.66
N ASN A 387 9.58 5.25 -23.46
CA ASN A 387 8.36 4.47 -23.30
C ASN A 387 7.20 5.28 -23.88
N TRP A 388 6.58 4.77 -24.94
CA TRP A 388 5.47 5.44 -25.61
C TRP A 388 4.16 4.72 -25.36
N SER A 389 3.17 5.43 -24.81
CA SER A 389 1.81 4.89 -24.67
C SER A 389 1.01 5.16 -25.93
N CYS A 390 0.66 4.10 -26.68
CA CYS A 390 -0.19 4.21 -27.87
C CYS A 390 -1.61 4.72 -27.56
N SER A 391 -2.09 4.49 -26.33
CA SER A 391 -3.42 4.93 -25.91
C SER A 391 -3.44 6.41 -25.54
N LEU A 392 -2.47 6.86 -24.75
CA LEU A 392 -2.37 8.25 -24.32
C LEU A 392 -1.76 9.16 -25.38
N GLN A 393 -1.05 8.58 -26.35
CA GLN A 393 -0.25 9.29 -27.35
C GLN A 393 0.76 10.24 -26.71
N SER A 394 1.47 9.74 -25.70
CA SER A 394 2.50 10.48 -24.96
C SER A 394 3.66 9.56 -24.58
N ALA A 395 4.84 10.16 -24.45
CA ALA A 395 5.95 9.55 -23.74
C ALA A 395 5.59 9.47 -22.24
N ILE A 396 6.00 8.37 -21.61
CA ILE A 396 5.87 8.12 -20.17
C ILE A 396 7.26 7.77 -19.61
N SER A 397 7.46 8.07 -18.34
CA SER A 397 8.69 7.77 -17.61
C SER A 397 8.75 6.30 -17.18
N ASP A 398 9.95 5.78 -16.89
CA ASP A 398 10.12 4.39 -16.45
C ASP A 398 9.33 4.08 -15.16
N ILE A 399 9.20 5.06 -14.25
CA ILE A 399 8.43 4.89 -13.00
C ILE A 399 6.91 4.83 -13.23
N GLU A 400 6.43 5.22 -14.41
CA GLU A 400 5.01 5.12 -14.79
C GLU A 400 4.70 3.80 -15.51
N VAL A 401 5.71 2.95 -15.76
CA VAL A 401 5.55 1.65 -16.43
C VAL A 401 5.45 0.54 -15.39
N ASP A 402 4.29 -0.12 -15.39
CA ASP A 402 4.07 -1.34 -14.63
C ASP A 402 4.45 -2.56 -15.48
N HIS A 403 5.34 -3.40 -14.96
CA HIS A 403 5.73 -4.66 -15.60
C HIS A 403 4.79 -5.79 -15.15
N VAL A 404 4.21 -6.49 -16.13
CA VAL A 404 3.38 -7.68 -15.90
C VAL A 404 4.09 -8.88 -16.52
N GLU A 405 4.51 -9.81 -15.68
CA GLU A 405 5.12 -11.06 -16.12
C GLU A 405 4.05 -12.03 -16.66
N VAL A 406 4.38 -12.68 -17.77
CA VAL A 406 3.47 -13.61 -18.47
C VAL A 406 4.24 -14.88 -18.82
N ASP A 407 3.82 -16.02 -18.27
CA ASP A 407 4.54 -17.30 -18.41
C ASP A 407 4.33 -18.01 -19.77
N GLY A 408 3.42 -17.49 -20.61
CA GLY A 408 3.12 -18.07 -21.93
C GLY A 408 2.02 -17.34 -22.68
N PRO A 409 1.55 -17.89 -23.82
CA PRO A 409 0.55 -17.24 -24.69
C PRO A 409 -0.72 -16.87 -23.91
N THR A 410 -0.90 -15.58 -23.66
CA THR A 410 -1.98 -15.06 -22.81
C THR A 410 -2.70 -13.92 -23.53
N PRO A 411 -4.02 -14.01 -23.74
CA PRO A 411 -4.80 -12.93 -24.32
C PRO A 411 -5.01 -11.80 -23.29
N ILE A 412 -4.40 -10.64 -23.54
CA ILE A 412 -4.49 -9.46 -22.68
C ILE A 412 -5.33 -8.38 -23.39
N PRO A 413 -6.33 -7.78 -22.70
CA PRO A 413 -7.07 -6.65 -23.26
C PRO A 413 -6.18 -5.40 -23.32
N VAL A 414 -5.95 -4.89 -24.52
CA VAL A 414 -5.17 -3.66 -24.74
C VAL A 414 -6.13 -2.50 -25.02
N PRO A 415 -5.95 -1.32 -24.39
CA PRO A 415 -6.75 -0.15 -24.69
C PRO A 415 -6.74 0.18 -26.18
N ASN A 416 -7.91 0.54 -26.74
CA ASN A 416 -8.14 0.86 -28.16
C ASN A 416 -8.10 -0.34 -29.13
N TYR A 417 -8.10 -1.57 -28.63
CA TYR A 417 -8.28 -2.77 -29.45
C TYR A 417 -9.64 -3.44 -29.18
N ASP A 418 -10.35 -3.83 -30.24
CA ASP A 418 -11.66 -4.50 -30.13
C ASP A 418 -11.58 -5.93 -29.61
N ARG A 419 -10.39 -6.54 -29.72
CA ARG A 419 -10.12 -7.91 -29.29
C ARG A 419 -8.89 -7.94 -28.38
N PRO A 420 -8.82 -8.85 -27.41
CA PRO A 420 -7.59 -9.13 -26.67
C PRO A 420 -6.46 -9.48 -27.65
N ILE A 421 -5.26 -9.00 -27.32
CA ILE A 421 -4.04 -9.33 -28.06
C ILE A 421 -3.29 -10.40 -27.27
N GLU A 422 -2.78 -11.40 -27.97
CA GLU A 422 -1.99 -12.47 -27.37
C GLU A 422 -0.56 -11.98 -27.10
N PHE A 423 -0.12 -12.03 -25.84
CA PHE A 423 1.24 -11.74 -25.40
C PHE A 423 1.92 -13.02 -24.90
N GLY A 424 3.25 -13.06 -24.86
CA GLY A 424 4.00 -14.23 -24.39
C GLY A 424 4.13 -15.36 -25.42
N THR A 425 3.87 -15.08 -26.70
CA THR A 425 4.06 -16.03 -27.80
C THR A 425 5.43 -15.86 -28.44
N LEU A 426 6.29 -16.86 -28.27
CA LEU A 426 7.64 -16.87 -28.85
C LEU A 426 7.60 -17.41 -30.29
N THR A 427 7.95 -16.57 -31.25
CA THR A 427 7.95 -16.86 -32.68
C THR A 427 9.38 -17.09 -33.19
N TYR A 428 9.58 -18.11 -34.02
CA TYR A 428 10.88 -18.44 -34.61
C TYR A 428 10.86 -18.18 -36.12
N PHE A 429 11.87 -17.50 -36.64
CA PHE A 429 12.03 -17.26 -38.07
C PHE A 429 13.52 -17.19 -38.46
N ALA A 430 13.82 -17.42 -39.73
CA ALA A 430 15.18 -17.59 -40.21
C ALA A 430 15.64 -16.47 -41.16
N TYR A 431 16.87 -16.00 -40.95
CA TYR A 431 17.61 -15.12 -41.83
C TYR A 431 18.60 -15.91 -42.68
N LYS A 432 18.57 -15.73 -44.00
CA LYS A 432 19.50 -16.42 -44.91
C LYS A 432 20.85 -15.69 -44.99
N LEU A 433 21.96 -16.42 -44.97
CA LEU A 433 23.29 -15.83 -45.13
C LEU A 433 23.48 -15.26 -46.55
N HIS A 434 24.12 -14.10 -46.66
CA HIS A 434 24.32 -13.44 -47.96
C HIS A 434 25.09 -14.31 -48.95
N ASN A 435 26.10 -15.05 -48.45
CA ASN A 435 27.04 -15.84 -49.24
C ASN A 435 26.89 -17.37 -49.04
N SER A 436 25.79 -17.84 -48.44
CA SER A 436 25.56 -19.28 -48.22
C SER A 436 24.07 -19.62 -48.24
N GLU A 437 23.76 -20.90 -48.41
CA GLU A 437 22.42 -21.45 -48.16
C GLU A 437 22.16 -21.69 -46.66
N GLU A 438 23.15 -21.42 -45.80
CA GLU A 438 22.97 -21.48 -44.35
C GLU A 438 22.00 -20.40 -43.86
N GLU A 439 21.20 -20.79 -42.87
CA GLU A 439 20.19 -19.95 -42.25
C GLU A 439 20.51 -19.77 -40.76
N ILE A 440 20.20 -18.58 -40.26
CA ILE A 440 20.34 -18.21 -38.86
C ILE A 440 18.94 -17.99 -38.29
N VAL A 441 18.57 -18.77 -37.28
CA VAL A 441 17.24 -18.66 -36.68
C VAL A 441 17.26 -17.67 -35.53
N VAL A 442 16.28 -16.78 -35.54
CA VAL A 442 15.97 -15.80 -34.51
C VAL A 442 14.66 -16.22 -33.84
N ALA A 443 14.59 -16.07 -32.52
CA ALA A 443 13.33 -16.12 -31.79
C ALA A 443 12.98 -14.73 -31.25
N THR A 444 11.71 -14.36 -31.34
CA THR A 444 11.19 -13.08 -30.84
C THR A 444 9.75 -13.19 -30.36
N THR A 445 9.37 -12.38 -29.38
CA THR A 445 7.97 -12.20 -28.98
C THR A 445 7.25 -11.12 -29.80
N ARG A 446 7.99 -10.35 -30.62
CA ARG A 446 7.48 -9.19 -31.37
C ARG A 446 7.82 -9.27 -32.86
N PRO A 447 7.22 -10.21 -33.61
CA PRO A 447 7.54 -10.42 -35.03
C PRO A 447 7.27 -9.18 -35.90
N GLU A 448 6.42 -8.25 -35.46
CA GLU A 448 6.17 -6.98 -36.14
C GLU A 448 7.40 -6.05 -36.18
N THR A 449 8.32 -6.20 -35.23
CA THR A 449 9.55 -5.38 -35.16
C THR A 449 10.62 -5.79 -36.17
N MET A 450 10.52 -7.01 -36.72
CA MET A 450 11.42 -7.56 -37.73
C MET A 450 11.70 -6.61 -38.90
N LEU A 451 10.70 -5.81 -39.29
CA LEU A 451 10.83 -4.85 -40.40
C LEU A 451 11.85 -3.74 -40.11
N GLY A 452 12.13 -3.46 -38.84
CA GLY A 452 13.10 -2.47 -38.36
C GLY A 452 14.50 -3.03 -38.10
N ASP A 453 14.73 -4.34 -38.31
CA ASP A 453 15.98 -4.99 -37.91
C ASP A 453 17.21 -4.43 -38.64
N VAL A 454 18.15 -3.82 -37.93
CA VAL A 454 19.38 -3.28 -38.53
C VAL A 454 20.58 -4.21 -38.35
N ALA A 455 20.52 -5.20 -37.44
CA ALA A 455 21.55 -6.20 -37.21
C ALA A 455 21.00 -7.40 -36.43
N VAL A 456 21.72 -8.54 -36.47
CA VAL A 456 21.45 -9.72 -35.64
C VAL A 456 22.59 -9.89 -34.62
N ALA A 457 22.28 -9.86 -33.34
CA ALA A 457 23.27 -10.01 -32.26
C ALA A 457 23.42 -11.47 -31.81
N VAL A 458 24.66 -11.96 -31.76
CA VAL A 458 25.04 -13.30 -31.26
C VAL A 458 25.95 -13.14 -30.03
N ASN A 459 25.91 -14.08 -29.09
CA ASN A 459 26.89 -14.10 -28.00
C ASN A 459 28.28 -14.50 -28.54
N PRO A 460 29.36 -13.73 -28.31
CA PRO A 460 30.71 -14.08 -28.76
C PRO A 460 31.26 -15.39 -28.20
N ARG A 461 30.75 -15.85 -27.05
CA ARG A 461 31.13 -17.09 -26.36
C ARG A 461 30.28 -18.29 -26.78
N ASP A 462 29.26 -18.09 -27.62
CA ASP A 462 28.49 -19.20 -28.17
C ASP A 462 29.15 -19.74 -29.44
N ASP A 463 29.87 -20.86 -29.29
CA ASP A 463 30.58 -21.54 -30.37
C ASP A 463 29.69 -21.90 -31.58
N ARG A 464 28.37 -22.05 -31.38
CA ARG A 464 27.42 -22.36 -32.46
C ARG A 464 27.32 -21.22 -33.47
N TYR A 465 27.30 -19.98 -32.98
CA TYR A 465 27.00 -18.79 -33.78
C TYR A 465 28.13 -17.76 -33.87
N ALA A 466 29.15 -17.83 -33.01
CA ALA A 466 30.29 -16.91 -32.99
C ALA A 466 31.02 -16.83 -34.35
N ARG A 467 31.03 -17.92 -35.12
CA ARG A 467 31.62 -17.98 -36.48
C ARG A 467 30.93 -17.06 -37.51
N TYR A 468 29.72 -16.59 -37.21
CA TYR A 468 28.96 -15.71 -38.10
C TYR A 468 29.20 -14.23 -37.81
N ILE A 469 29.87 -13.85 -36.72
CA ILE A 469 30.19 -12.46 -36.38
C ILE A 469 30.94 -11.80 -37.54
N GLY A 470 30.48 -10.63 -37.97
CA GLY A 470 31.01 -9.87 -39.11
C GLY A 470 30.53 -10.34 -40.48
N ARG A 471 29.72 -11.40 -40.56
CA ARG A 471 29.04 -11.79 -41.80
C ARG A 471 27.74 -11.01 -41.99
N TYR A 472 27.16 -11.13 -43.18
CA TYR A 472 25.94 -10.43 -43.59
C TYR A 472 24.82 -11.42 -43.90
N LEU A 473 23.60 -11.06 -43.50
CA LEU A 473 22.36 -11.80 -43.71
C LEU A 473 21.45 -11.02 -44.66
N TRP A 474 20.64 -11.71 -45.45
CA TRP A 474 19.58 -11.12 -46.25
C TRP A 474 18.36 -10.81 -45.39
N HIS A 475 17.88 -9.57 -45.42
CA HIS A 475 16.62 -9.24 -44.78
C HIS A 475 15.43 -9.86 -45.56
N PRO A 476 14.52 -10.63 -44.93
CA PRO A 476 13.46 -11.36 -45.64
C PRO A 476 12.51 -10.49 -46.46
N PHE A 477 12.29 -9.24 -46.01
CA PHE A 477 11.36 -8.29 -46.63
C PHE A 477 12.01 -7.06 -47.27
N ARG A 478 13.33 -6.87 -47.12
CA ARG A 478 14.04 -5.68 -47.63
C ARG A 478 15.16 -6.15 -48.55
N ALA A 479 15.42 -5.39 -49.62
CA ALA A 479 16.52 -5.67 -50.54
C ALA A 479 17.89 -5.25 -49.97
N GLU A 480 18.07 -5.36 -48.66
CA GLU A 480 19.24 -4.91 -47.90
C GLU A 480 19.81 -6.09 -47.11
N THR A 481 21.11 -6.02 -46.84
CA THR A 481 21.80 -6.99 -45.98
C THR A 481 22.03 -6.41 -44.60
N ILE A 482 21.82 -7.21 -43.55
CA ILE A 482 22.07 -6.83 -42.16
C ILE A 482 23.31 -7.56 -41.61
N PRO A 483 24.18 -6.90 -40.85
CA PRO A 483 25.36 -7.53 -40.26
C PRO A 483 25.00 -8.40 -39.06
N VAL A 484 25.81 -9.43 -38.81
CA VAL A 484 25.85 -10.16 -37.54
C VAL A 484 26.90 -9.54 -36.63
N ILE A 485 26.49 -9.18 -35.42
CA ILE A 485 27.34 -8.50 -34.42
C ILE A 485 27.48 -9.37 -33.17
N GLY A 486 28.62 -9.24 -32.48
CA GLY A 486 28.84 -9.90 -31.19
C GLY A 486 28.38 -9.00 -30.03
N ASP A 487 27.54 -9.53 -29.14
CA ASP A 487 27.10 -8.83 -27.92
C ASP A 487 27.05 -9.80 -26.72
N ASP A 488 27.75 -9.46 -25.64
CA ASP A 488 27.85 -10.29 -24.43
C ASP A 488 26.54 -10.31 -23.60
N SER A 489 25.58 -9.41 -23.88
CA SER A 489 24.27 -9.36 -23.23
C SER A 489 23.27 -10.41 -23.76
N VAL A 490 23.60 -11.12 -24.84
CA VAL A 490 22.77 -12.19 -25.40
C VAL A 490 22.97 -13.46 -24.60
N GLU A 491 21.91 -14.03 -24.01
CA GLU A 491 22.02 -15.27 -23.22
C GLU A 491 22.00 -16.52 -24.12
N PRO A 492 23.03 -17.40 -24.06
CA PRO A 492 23.10 -18.60 -24.92
C PRO A 492 22.00 -19.65 -24.66
N ASP A 493 21.44 -19.66 -23.45
CA ASP A 493 20.50 -20.69 -22.98
C ASP A 493 19.02 -20.26 -23.14
N PHE A 494 18.75 -18.97 -23.32
CA PHE A 494 17.39 -18.42 -23.43
C PHE A 494 16.76 -18.75 -24.80
N GLY A 495 15.52 -19.29 -24.80
CA GLY A 495 14.79 -19.71 -26.01
C GLY A 495 15.14 -21.10 -26.54
N THR A 496 15.94 -21.87 -25.80
CA THR A 496 16.22 -23.27 -26.12
C THR A 496 14.99 -24.13 -25.81
N VAL A 497 14.24 -24.56 -26.82
CA VAL A 497 13.09 -25.47 -26.60
C VAL A 497 13.63 -26.85 -26.20
N ALA A 498 13.07 -27.46 -25.15
CA ALA A 498 13.48 -28.77 -24.59
C ALA A 498 13.57 -29.92 -25.61
N THR A 499 12.98 -29.78 -26.80
CA THR A 499 13.02 -30.76 -27.90
C THR A 499 14.03 -30.44 -29.00
N LYS A 500 14.67 -29.27 -29.00
CA LYS A 500 15.71 -28.88 -29.97
C LYS A 500 16.78 -27.97 -29.32
N PRO A 501 17.86 -28.54 -28.76
CA PRO A 501 18.93 -27.80 -28.08
C PRO A 501 19.84 -26.95 -29.01
N GLU A 502 19.56 -26.93 -30.31
CA GLU A 502 20.36 -26.30 -31.36
C GLU A 502 19.85 -24.93 -31.82
N TRP A 503 18.95 -24.31 -31.06
CA TRP A 503 18.29 -23.03 -31.39
C TRP A 503 18.58 -22.03 -30.26
N CYS A 504 19.12 -20.86 -30.59
CA CYS A 504 19.32 -19.75 -29.66
C CYS A 504 18.52 -18.52 -30.07
N ILE A 505 18.14 -17.73 -29.09
CA ILE A 505 17.64 -16.38 -29.34
C ILE A 505 18.80 -15.50 -29.78
N LEU A 506 18.65 -14.92 -30.96
CA LEU A 506 19.49 -13.86 -31.46
C LEU A 506 18.66 -12.60 -31.41
N ARG A 507 19.14 -11.56 -30.72
CA ARG A 507 18.39 -10.30 -30.63
C ARG A 507 18.54 -9.52 -31.92
N ALA A 508 17.42 -9.12 -32.51
CA ALA A 508 17.42 -8.14 -33.57
C ALA A 508 17.57 -6.73 -32.98
N VAL A 509 18.52 -5.95 -33.50
CA VAL A 509 18.71 -4.56 -33.10
C VAL A 509 17.83 -3.69 -33.98
N VAL A 510 17.06 -2.78 -33.40
CA VAL A 510 16.11 -1.92 -34.14
C VAL A 510 16.64 -0.50 -34.32
N ASP A 511 17.66 -0.07 -33.56
CA ASP A 511 18.25 1.27 -33.69
C ASP A 511 19.78 1.29 -33.55
N LYS A 512 20.40 2.16 -34.34
CA LYS A 512 21.83 2.48 -34.35
C LYS A 512 22.01 3.94 -33.91
N SER A 513 21.77 4.22 -32.64
CA SER A 513 22.05 5.55 -32.08
C SER A 513 23.56 5.76 -31.89
N CYS A 514 24.03 7.01 -31.96
CA CYS A 514 25.46 7.39 -31.88
C CYS A 514 26.17 6.98 -30.57
N CYS A 515 25.46 6.42 -29.58
CA CYS A 515 25.98 6.08 -28.26
C CYS A 515 25.83 4.61 -27.85
N GLY A 516 25.29 3.73 -28.70
CA GLY A 516 25.10 2.31 -28.38
C GLY A 516 23.99 1.66 -29.20
N LEU A 517 24.04 0.32 -29.28
CA LEU A 517 22.99 -0.50 -29.90
C LEU A 517 21.72 -0.39 -29.04
N GLY A 518 20.65 0.17 -29.62
CA GLY A 518 19.35 0.23 -28.97
C GLY A 518 18.63 -1.09 -29.14
N PHE A 519 18.56 -1.89 -28.08
CA PHE A 519 17.72 -3.08 -28.06
C PHE A 519 16.30 -2.66 -27.70
N VAL A 520 15.32 -3.09 -28.49
CA VAL A 520 13.95 -3.18 -27.99
C VAL A 520 13.96 -4.40 -27.07
N THR A 521 14.02 -4.17 -25.76
CA THR A 521 14.00 -5.24 -24.77
C THR A 521 12.66 -5.95 -24.81
N GLU A 522 12.71 -7.27 -24.96
CA GLU A 522 11.56 -8.19 -24.96
C GLU A 522 11.01 -8.47 -23.56
#